data_AF-A0A2P7BB60-F1
#
_entry.id   AF-A0A2P7BB60-F1
#
_cell.length_a   1.000
_cell.length_b   1.000
_cell.length_c   1.000
_cell.angle_alpha   90.00
_cell.angle_beta   90.00
_cell.angle_gamma   90.00
#
_symmetry.space_group_name_H-M   'P 1'
#
loop_
_entity.id
_entity.type
_entity.pdbx_description
1 polymer ?
#
loop_
_entity_poly.entity_id
_entity_poly.type
_entity_poly.pdbx_seq_one_letter_code
_entity_poly.pdbx_strand_id
1 'polypeptide(L)'
;MLHGNSAFAGEFRRLYSFGDSYTDISNNGPGTATYPSKHEALSKFSSKSYYPLSYSLFSALGLTDSEAYFGYGQSGATAQEIIDRGSLKGQVSAAIKTIDVSTEKKFDSQDVIIINIGINDADIFRKKYDKNTAADQPAKDGYETAASAAAQVKLLVEKGAKNIVFSGFSSVGFVKKYFESKNLAQVNLFAASYYSGLQKELAPLTKDGARIFLVNIDSVYARVGEKLSAYGFKTYNRPPDLPDGAAQSWQSETILSDSLHPSTGGFKLVANYMARFLNNPGNVQYGSTLILRSEDLKGYVSNLGSILVHQETATKFDADIDGSGLVTSVGSGPISPVSPVTNFVQHIQ
;
A
#
# COMPACT_ATOMS: atom_id res chain seq x y z
N MET A 1 7.40 29.75 -15.12
CA MET A 1 8.61 29.59 -14.29
C MET A 1 8.67 28.14 -13.84
N LEU A 2 9.68 27.40 -14.31
CA LEU A 2 9.94 26.02 -13.89
C LEU A 2 10.75 26.06 -12.59
N HIS A 3 10.06 26.13 -11.44
CA HIS A 3 10.64 25.67 -10.17
C HIS A 3 10.40 24.16 -10.13
N GLY A 4 11.31 23.27 -9.82
CA GLY A 4 12.71 23.26 -9.41
C GLY A 4 13.01 21.76 -9.19
N ASN A 5 14.26 21.34 -9.29
CA ASN A 5 14.67 19.94 -9.08
C ASN A 5 13.97 19.34 -7.85
N SER A 6 13.17 18.28 -8.05
CA SER A 6 12.39 17.66 -6.98
C SER A 6 13.35 17.13 -5.92
N ALA A 7 13.42 17.79 -4.75
CA ALA A 7 14.27 17.43 -3.61
C ALA A 7 13.99 16.03 -3.02
N PHE A 8 13.12 15.24 -3.66
CA PHE A 8 12.58 13.99 -3.16
C PHE A 8 12.76 12.77 -4.09
N ALA A 9 13.22 12.95 -5.34
CA ALA A 9 13.37 11.83 -6.27
C ALA A 9 14.54 10.94 -5.86
N GLY A 10 14.25 9.66 -5.58
CA GLY A 10 15.26 8.65 -5.27
C GLY A 10 15.56 7.76 -6.48
N GLU A 11 16.83 7.43 -6.70
CA GLU A 11 17.20 6.30 -7.56
C GLU A 11 17.06 5.01 -6.76
N PHE A 12 16.01 4.23 -7.06
CA PHE A 12 15.78 2.93 -6.44
C PHE A 12 16.62 1.85 -7.13
N ARG A 13 17.08 0.87 -6.34
CA ARG A 13 17.89 -0.24 -6.83
C ARG A 13 17.33 -1.61 -6.50
N ARG A 14 16.56 -1.73 -5.41
CA ARG A 14 15.96 -3.02 -5.00
C ARG A 14 14.54 -2.82 -4.52
N LEU A 15 13.70 -3.83 -4.73
CA LEU A 15 12.33 -3.87 -4.25
C LEU A 15 12.13 -5.11 -3.38
N TYR A 16 11.57 -4.91 -2.20
CA TYR A 16 11.16 -5.97 -1.28
C TYR A 16 9.65 -5.95 -1.15
N SER A 17 9.01 -7.10 -1.33
CA SER A 17 7.56 -7.22 -1.38
C SER A 17 7.04 -8.15 -0.31
N PHE A 18 6.07 -7.67 0.46
CA PHE A 18 5.41 -8.41 1.52
C PHE A 18 3.89 -8.29 1.38
N GLY A 19 3.15 -9.29 1.82
CA GLY A 19 1.70 -9.22 1.77
C GLY A 19 1.01 -10.53 1.44
N ASP A 20 -0.22 -10.37 0.96
CA ASP A 20 -1.11 -11.44 0.54
C ASP A 20 -1.01 -11.76 -0.95
N SER A 21 -2.09 -12.30 -1.53
CA SER A 21 -2.18 -12.67 -2.94
C SER A 21 -1.79 -11.53 -3.88
N TYR A 22 -2.06 -10.27 -3.52
CA TYR A 22 -1.78 -9.11 -4.38
C TYR A 22 -0.28 -8.88 -4.60
N THR A 23 0.55 -9.44 -3.72
CA THR A 23 2.01 -9.33 -3.75
C THR A 23 2.70 -10.67 -3.92
N ASP A 24 1.93 -11.75 -4.05
CA ASP A 24 2.43 -13.12 -4.13
C ASP A 24 3.12 -13.35 -5.48
N ILE A 25 4.38 -13.75 -5.38
CA ILE A 25 5.24 -14.16 -6.51
C ILE A 25 5.81 -15.56 -6.31
N SER A 26 5.16 -16.37 -5.47
CA SER A 26 5.62 -17.68 -5.07
C SER A 26 6.00 -18.53 -6.28
N ASN A 27 7.27 -18.97 -6.26
CA ASN A 27 7.86 -19.93 -7.18
C ASN A 27 7.16 -21.31 -7.05
N ASN A 28 5.96 -21.47 -7.65
CA ASN A 28 5.21 -22.73 -7.79
C ASN A 28 4.68 -23.41 -6.49
N GLY A 29 3.66 -22.84 -5.82
CA GLY A 29 2.55 -23.63 -5.19
C GLY A 29 1.89 -23.06 -3.92
N PRO A 30 0.64 -23.46 -3.53
CA PRO A 30 -0.44 -24.09 -4.31
C PRO A 30 -1.65 -23.15 -4.51
N GLY A 31 -2.25 -23.18 -5.72
CA GLY A 31 -3.52 -22.51 -5.98
C GLY A 31 -3.98 -22.54 -7.43
N THR A 32 -3.19 -22.03 -8.37
CA THR A 32 -3.42 -22.16 -9.83
C THR A 32 -2.11 -21.87 -10.60
N ALA A 33 -2.01 -22.32 -11.85
CA ALA A 33 -0.88 -22.14 -12.78
C ALA A 33 -0.67 -20.68 -13.28
N THR A 34 -0.95 -19.68 -12.44
CA THR A 34 -1.23 -18.30 -12.86
C THR A 34 -0.38 -17.23 -12.18
N TYR A 35 0.52 -17.59 -11.25
CA TYR A 35 1.40 -16.63 -10.55
C TYR A 35 2.78 -16.55 -11.22
N PRO A 36 3.33 -15.35 -11.46
CA PRO A 36 4.67 -15.20 -12.02
C PRO A 36 5.76 -15.63 -11.04
N SER A 37 6.73 -16.40 -11.54
CA SER A 37 7.99 -16.66 -10.83
C SER A 37 8.89 -15.44 -10.91
N LYS A 38 9.71 -15.21 -9.87
CA LYS A 38 10.81 -14.20 -9.85
C LYS A 38 11.84 -14.34 -10.98
N HIS A 39 11.84 -15.47 -11.69
CA HIS A 39 12.83 -15.83 -12.71
C HIS A 39 12.33 -15.67 -14.16
N GLU A 40 11.10 -15.22 -14.37
CA GLU A 40 10.56 -15.05 -15.72
C GLU A 40 10.67 -13.59 -16.20
N ALA A 41 11.07 -13.41 -17.46
CA ALA A 41 11.11 -12.10 -18.08
C ALA A 41 9.71 -11.46 -18.13
N LEU A 42 9.64 -10.15 -17.83
CA LEU A 42 8.43 -9.33 -17.82
C LEU A 42 7.53 -9.53 -19.07
N SER A 43 8.14 -9.72 -20.24
CA SER A 43 7.44 -9.95 -21.50
C SER A 43 6.58 -11.21 -21.51
N LYS A 44 6.96 -12.27 -20.76
CA LYS A 44 6.23 -13.54 -20.69
C LYS A 44 4.95 -13.50 -19.85
N PHE A 45 4.82 -12.49 -18.98
CA PHE A 45 3.68 -12.36 -18.06
C PHE A 45 2.79 -11.14 -18.31
N SER A 46 3.25 -10.17 -19.12
CA SER A 46 2.42 -9.05 -19.58
C SER A 46 1.11 -9.49 -20.27
N SER A 47 1.07 -10.75 -20.70
CA SER A 47 -0.01 -11.40 -21.41
C SER A 47 -0.83 -12.37 -20.53
N LYS A 48 -0.61 -12.37 -19.21
CA LYS A 48 -1.32 -13.22 -18.25
C LYS A 48 -2.41 -12.41 -17.54
N SER A 49 -3.43 -13.12 -17.04
CA SER A 49 -4.59 -12.49 -16.38
C SER A 49 -4.23 -11.81 -15.07
N TYR A 50 -3.13 -12.24 -14.45
CA TYR A 50 -2.70 -11.84 -13.14
C TYR A 50 -1.21 -11.45 -13.17
N TYR A 51 -0.94 -10.17 -12.99
CA TYR A 51 0.41 -9.62 -12.86
C TYR A 51 0.47 -8.84 -11.53
N PRO A 52 1.04 -9.42 -10.46
CA PRO A 52 0.93 -8.91 -9.11
C PRO A 52 1.36 -7.45 -8.97
N LEU A 53 0.83 -6.79 -7.93
CA LEU A 53 1.09 -5.38 -7.65
C LEU A 53 2.57 -5.06 -7.53
N SER A 54 3.30 -5.91 -6.81
CA SER A 54 4.73 -5.75 -6.53
C SER A 54 5.60 -5.84 -7.79
N TYR A 55 5.23 -6.73 -8.70
CA TYR A 55 5.83 -6.87 -10.03
C TYR A 55 5.51 -5.68 -10.95
N SER A 56 4.27 -5.21 -10.90
CA SER A 56 3.84 -3.99 -11.59
C SER A 56 4.61 -2.78 -11.09
N LEU A 57 4.84 -2.68 -9.77
CA LEU A 57 5.61 -1.60 -9.17
C LEU A 57 7.08 -1.68 -9.57
N PHE A 58 7.70 -2.88 -9.50
CA PHE A 58 9.08 -3.10 -9.93
C PHE A 58 9.32 -2.55 -11.35
N SER A 59 8.42 -2.89 -12.29
CA SER A 59 8.48 -2.38 -13.66
C SER A 59 8.21 -0.87 -13.74
N ALA A 60 7.25 -0.34 -12.98
CA ALA A 60 6.90 1.09 -13.00
C ALA A 60 8.00 1.99 -12.42
N LEU A 61 8.88 1.43 -11.57
CA LEU A 61 10.08 2.09 -11.08
C LEU A 61 11.25 2.04 -12.06
N GLY A 62 11.09 1.39 -13.22
CA GLY A 62 12.16 1.24 -14.21
C GLY A 62 13.23 0.22 -13.82
N LEU A 63 12.98 -0.61 -12.81
CA LEU A 63 13.90 -1.68 -12.43
C LEU A 63 13.79 -2.84 -13.42
N THR A 64 14.94 -3.38 -13.83
CA THR A 64 15.01 -4.44 -14.85
C THR A 64 15.82 -5.65 -14.41
N ASP A 65 16.64 -5.53 -13.36
CA ASP A 65 17.46 -6.62 -12.84
C ASP A 65 16.63 -7.53 -11.93
N SER A 66 16.38 -8.78 -12.34
CA SER A 66 15.60 -9.72 -11.53
C SER A 66 16.22 -10.01 -10.16
N GLU A 67 17.55 -9.85 -10.02
CA GLU A 67 18.24 -10.01 -8.74
C GLU A 67 18.00 -8.82 -7.77
N ALA A 68 17.43 -7.72 -8.28
CA ALA A 68 16.97 -6.60 -7.48
C ALA A 68 15.57 -6.79 -6.88
N TYR A 69 14.89 -7.92 -7.17
CA TYR A 69 13.54 -8.17 -6.67
C TYR A 69 13.46 -9.31 -5.64
N PHE A 70 13.05 -8.95 -4.42
CA PHE A 70 12.90 -9.86 -3.28
C PHE A 70 11.44 -9.97 -2.85
N GLY A 71 10.73 -11.00 -3.31
CA GLY A 71 9.33 -11.23 -2.89
C GLY A 71 9.20 -12.25 -1.77
N TYR A 72 8.45 -11.85 -0.75
CA TYR A 72 8.07 -12.65 0.42
C TYR A 72 6.54 -12.76 0.58
N GLY A 73 5.76 -12.08 -0.28
CA GLY A 73 4.30 -12.16 -0.26
C GLY A 73 3.79 -13.58 -0.48
N GLN A 74 2.67 -13.91 0.14
CA GLN A 74 2.07 -15.24 0.11
C GLN A 74 0.55 -15.14 0.06
N SER A 75 -0.09 -15.81 -0.89
CA SER A 75 -1.54 -15.85 -1.01
C SER A 75 -2.22 -16.33 0.28
N GLY A 76 -3.31 -15.66 0.63
CA GLY A 76 -4.06 -15.95 1.86
C GLY A 76 -3.37 -15.48 3.15
N ALA A 77 -2.21 -14.83 3.08
CA ALA A 77 -1.54 -14.33 4.28
C ALA A 77 -2.32 -13.21 4.97
N THR A 78 -2.16 -13.13 6.28
CA THR A 78 -2.84 -12.17 7.16
C THR A 78 -1.84 -11.28 7.88
N ALA A 79 -2.29 -10.10 8.31
CA ALA A 79 -1.48 -9.22 9.14
C ALA A 79 -1.40 -9.76 10.57
N GLN A 80 -2.52 -10.25 11.10
CA GLN A 80 -2.55 -11.00 12.36
C GLN A 80 -2.03 -12.43 12.16
N GLU A 81 -1.44 -13.02 13.19
CA GLU A 81 -1.07 -14.44 13.17
C GLU A 81 -2.33 -15.30 13.36
N ILE A 82 -2.80 -15.92 12.27
CA ILE A 82 -3.97 -16.79 12.27
C ILE A 82 -3.52 -18.22 11.96
N ILE A 83 -4.04 -19.19 12.72
CA ILE A 83 -3.76 -20.61 12.53
C ILE A 83 -4.06 -21.00 11.07
N ASP A 84 -3.19 -21.82 10.49
CA ASP A 84 -3.25 -22.32 9.11
C ASP A 84 -3.15 -21.23 8.01
N ARG A 85 -2.67 -20.03 8.36
CA ARG A 85 -2.38 -18.96 7.40
C ARG A 85 -0.92 -18.55 7.45
N GLY A 86 -0.38 -18.15 6.29
CA GLY A 86 0.85 -17.35 6.25
C GLY A 86 0.63 -16.03 6.98
N SER A 87 1.69 -15.43 7.52
CA SER A 87 1.59 -14.17 8.26
C SER A 87 2.66 -13.17 7.80
N LEU A 88 2.32 -11.88 7.84
CA LEU A 88 3.29 -10.81 7.55
C LEU A 88 4.53 -10.92 8.44
N LYS A 89 4.36 -11.33 9.71
CA LYS A 89 5.48 -11.57 10.63
C LYS A 89 6.43 -12.67 10.15
N GLY A 90 5.88 -13.78 9.63
CA GLY A 90 6.69 -14.84 9.04
C GLY A 90 7.50 -14.36 7.84
N GLN A 91 6.87 -13.56 6.97
CA GLN A 91 7.49 -12.98 5.79
C GLN A 91 8.62 -12.00 6.15
N VAL A 92 8.38 -11.07 7.07
CA VAL A 92 9.39 -10.11 7.56
C VAL A 92 10.54 -10.83 8.27
N SER A 93 10.25 -11.84 9.08
CA SER A 93 11.28 -12.66 9.71
C SER A 93 12.18 -13.37 8.69
N ALA A 94 11.61 -13.87 7.59
CA ALA A 94 12.38 -14.49 6.52
C ALA A 94 13.27 -13.47 5.78
N ALA A 95 12.75 -12.28 5.51
CA ALA A 95 13.52 -11.21 4.87
C ALA A 95 14.69 -10.74 5.74
N ILE A 96 14.44 -10.47 7.03
CA ILE A 96 15.49 -10.04 7.96
C ILE A 96 16.59 -11.09 8.08
N LYS A 97 16.25 -12.38 8.16
CA LYS A 97 17.24 -13.46 8.16
C LYS A 97 18.11 -13.45 6.89
N THR A 98 17.49 -13.24 5.73
CA THR A 98 18.22 -13.21 4.45
C THR A 98 19.17 -12.01 4.36
N ILE A 99 18.74 -10.86 4.88
CA ILE A 99 19.54 -9.64 4.93
C ILE A 99 20.71 -9.78 5.91
N ASP A 100 20.45 -10.28 7.13
CA ASP A 100 21.45 -10.41 8.21
C ASP A 100 22.55 -11.45 7.88
N VAL A 101 22.24 -12.53 7.17
CA VAL A 101 23.22 -13.60 6.85
C VAL A 101 24.26 -13.16 5.80
N SER A 102 24.04 -12.03 5.12
CA SER A 102 24.77 -11.70 3.89
C SER A 102 25.84 -10.61 3.94
N THR A 103 26.29 -10.11 5.13
CA THR A 103 27.47 -9.21 5.39
C THR A 103 27.18 -7.91 6.17
N GLU A 104 26.44 -7.92 7.29
CA GLU A 104 26.01 -6.67 7.99
C GLU A 104 25.15 -5.73 7.11
N LYS A 105 24.67 -6.19 5.96
CA LYS A 105 23.82 -5.38 5.07
C LYS A 105 22.55 -5.00 5.81
N LYS A 106 22.26 -3.71 5.87
CA LYS A 106 20.96 -3.15 6.24
C LYS A 106 20.23 -2.77 4.96
N PHE A 107 18.92 -2.52 5.08
CA PHE A 107 18.24 -1.74 4.05
C PHE A 107 18.91 -0.36 3.94
N ASP A 108 18.93 0.19 2.73
CA ASP A 108 19.45 1.54 2.48
C ASP A 108 18.40 2.43 1.79
N SER A 109 18.81 3.67 1.48
CA SER A 109 17.93 4.68 0.88
C SER A 109 17.49 4.38 -0.55
N GLN A 110 18.08 3.37 -1.20
CA GLN A 110 17.73 2.93 -2.55
C GLN A 110 16.79 1.71 -2.55
N ASP A 111 16.42 1.22 -1.36
CA ASP A 111 15.45 0.13 -1.20
C ASP A 111 14.03 0.66 -1.13
N VAL A 112 13.14 -0.01 -1.85
CA VAL A 112 11.69 0.17 -1.73
C VAL A 112 11.08 -1.04 -1.07
N ILE A 113 10.30 -0.81 -0.02
CA ILE A 113 9.46 -1.81 0.61
C ILE A 113 8.02 -1.59 0.12
N ILE A 114 7.39 -2.62 -0.44
CA ILE A 114 5.94 -2.65 -0.67
C ILE A 114 5.27 -3.66 0.25
N ILE A 115 4.19 -3.23 0.90
CA ILE A 115 3.36 -4.06 1.76
C ILE A 115 1.91 -3.97 1.29
N ASN A 116 1.24 -5.09 1.04
CA ASN A 116 -0.21 -5.14 0.83
C ASN A 116 -0.81 -6.30 1.64
N ILE A 117 -1.52 -5.97 2.71
CA ILE A 117 -2.04 -6.97 3.65
C ILE A 117 -3.36 -6.49 4.25
N GLY A 118 -4.12 -7.38 4.89
CA GLY A 118 -5.31 -7.06 5.67
C GLY A 118 -6.63 -7.50 5.05
N ILE A 119 -6.69 -7.74 3.73
CA ILE A 119 -7.96 -8.14 3.09
C ILE A 119 -8.38 -9.56 3.48
N ASN A 120 -7.41 -10.46 3.74
CA ASN A 120 -7.69 -11.79 4.28
C ASN A 120 -8.11 -11.73 5.74
N ASP A 121 -7.57 -10.80 6.53
CA ASP A 121 -8.04 -10.55 7.90
C ASP A 121 -9.53 -10.15 7.85
N ALA A 122 -9.89 -9.20 6.97
CA ALA A 122 -11.28 -8.82 6.74
C ALA A 122 -12.16 -10.02 6.29
N ASP A 123 -11.66 -10.88 5.40
CA ASP A 123 -12.37 -12.10 4.97
C ASP A 123 -12.58 -13.12 6.09
N ILE A 124 -11.65 -13.20 7.03
CA ILE A 124 -11.78 -14.10 8.18
C ILE A 124 -12.75 -13.52 9.20
N PHE A 125 -12.60 -12.24 9.55
CA PHE A 125 -13.47 -11.61 10.55
C PHE A 125 -14.91 -11.49 10.08
N ARG A 126 -15.17 -11.20 8.79
CA ARG A 126 -16.55 -11.16 8.28
C ARG A 126 -17.34 -12.46 8.51
N LYS A 127 -16.64 -13.60 8.53
CA LYS A 127 -17.21 -14.93 8.74
C LYS A 127 -17.48 -15.20 10.23
N LYS A 128 -16.81 -14.47 11.12
CA LYS A 128 -17.00 -14.51 12.56
C LYS A 128 -18.07 -13.53 13.03
N TYR A 129 -18.27 -12.41 12.33
CA TYR A 129 -19.32 -11.46 12.65
C TYR A 129 -20.70 -12.09 12.48
N ASP A 130 -21.54 -11.93 13.49
CA ASP A 130 -22.92 -12.39 13.52
C ASP A 130 -23.81 -11.39 14.28
N LYS A 131 -25.09 -11.72 14.48
CA LYS A 131 -26.04 -10.86 15.19
C LYS A 131 -25.71 -10.63 16.68
N ASN A 132 -24.84 -11.44 17.27
CA ASN A 132 -24.44 -11.35 18.67
C ASN A 132 -23.10 -10.63 18.84
N THR A 133 -22.40 -10.35 17.73
CA THR A 133 -21.15 -9.61 17.74
C THR A 133 -21.38 -8.21 18.29
N ALA A 134 -20.58 -7.82 19.28
CA ALA A 134 -20.65 -6.47 19.85
C ALA A 134 -20.42 -5.43 18.74
N ALA A 135 -21.21 -4.35 18.76
CA ALA A 135 -21.22 -3.36 17.68
C ALA A 135 -19.84 -2.70 17.43
N ASP A 136 -19.00 -2.63 18.46
CA ASP A 136 -17.65 -2.07 18.42
C ASP A 136 -16.56 -3.11 18.07
N GLN A 137 -16.88 -4.40 18.07
CA GLN A 137 -15.90 -5.46 17.81
C GLN A 137 -15.21 -5.32 16.45
N PRO A 138 -15.91 -5.02 15.33
CA PRO A 138 -15.23 -4.88 14.05
C PRO A 138 -14.19 -3.75 14.03
N ALA A 139 -14.46 -2.66 14.76
CA ALA A 139 -13.52 -1.56 14.88
C ALA A 139 -12.26 -1.98 15.67
N LYS A 140 -12.42 -2.72 16.77
CA LYS A 140 -11.31 -3.28 17.56
C LYS A 140 -10.44 -4.21 16.72
N ASP A 141 -11.06 -5.15 16.02
CA ASP A 141 -10.36 -6.08 15.12
C ASP A 141 -9.57 -5.31 14.04
N GLY A 142 -10.13 -4.22 13.52
CA GLY A 142 -9.44 -3.33 12.57
C GLY A 142 -8.18 -2.69 13.17
N TYR A 143 -8.29 -2.09 14.36
CA TYR A 143 -7.14 -1.48 15.04
C TYR A 143 -6.06 -2.52 15.43
N GLU A 144 -6.44 -3.70 15.90
CA GLU A 144 -5.51 -4.78 16.23
C GLU A 144 -4.76 -5.30 14.98
N THR A 145 -5.46 -5.39 13.85
CA THR A 145 -4.85 -5.73 12.55
C THR A 145 -3.84 -4.67 12.14
N ALA A 146 -4.16 -3.39 12.30
CA ALA A 146 -3.25 -2.29 11.98
C ALA A 146 -2.00 -2.31 12.86
N ALA A 147 -2.16 -2.50 14.18
CA ALA A 147 -1.05 -2.61 15.12
C ALA A 147 -0.14 -3.80 14.78
N SER A 148 -0.72 -4.95 14.42
CA SER A 148 0.03 -6.14 14.00
C SER A 148 0.88 -5.87 12.75
N ALA A 149 0.31 -5.18 11.76
CA ALA A 149 1.04 -4.81 10.55
C ALA A 149 2.14 -3.78 10.83
N ALA A 150 1.84 -2.72 11.59
CA ALA A 150 2.79 -1.67 11.93
C ALA A 150 3.97 -2.18 12.75
N ALA A 151 3.76 -3.18 13.63
CA ALA A 151 4.85 -3.85 14.35
C ALA A 151 5.86 -4.49 13.39
N GLN A 152 5.42 -5.03 12.25
CA GLN A 152 6.33 -5.60 11.25
C GLN A 152 7.03 -4.50 10.44
N VAL A 153 6.34 -3.40 10.13
CA VAL A 153 6.97 -2.21 9.51
C VAL A 153 8.08 -1.66 10.42
N LYS A 154 7.84 -1.60 11.73
CA LYS A 154 8.83 -1.16 12.71
C LYS A 154 10.12 -1.97 12.62
N LEU A 155 10.04 -3.30 12.54
CA LEU A 155 11.21 -4.17 12.39
C LEU A 155 11.99 -3.88 11.10
N LEU A 156 11.29 -3.61 9.99
CA LEU A 156 11.93 -3.23 8.73
C LEU A 156 12.64 -1.87 8.83
N VAL A 157 12.02 -0.89 9.49
CA VAL A 157 12.63 0.44 9.76
C VAL A 157 13.84 0.32 10.67
N GLU A 158 13.78 -0.49 11.74
CA GLU A 158 14.92 -0.80 12.62
C GLU A 158 16.08 -1.45 11.86
N LYS A 159 15.77 -2.16 10.76
CA LYS A 159 16.74 -2.73 9.82
C LYS A 159 17.14 -1.80 8.68
N GLY A 160 16.74 -0.52 8.74
CA GLY A 160 17.21 0.55 7.86
C GLY A 160 16.24 0.99 6.77
N ALA A 161 15.05 0.39 6.65
CA ALA A 161 14.13 0.70 5.55
C ALA A 161 13.72 2.18 5.57
N LYS A 162 13.90 2.89 4.45
CA LYS A 162 13.59 4.33 4.33
C LYS A 162 12.42 4.65 3.41
N ASN A 163 12.14 3.84 2.39
CA ASN A 163 11.07 4.09 1.44
C ASN A 163 10.05 2.96 1.53
N ILE A 164 8.90 3.25 2.13
CA ILE A 164 7.87 2.23 2.40
C ILE A 164 6.58 2.68 1.72
N VAL A 165 6.06 1.83 0.84
CA VAL A 165 4.69 1.95 0.32
C VAL A 165 3.83 0.90 1.00
N PHE A 166 2.84 1.35 1.75
CA PHE A 166 1.87 0.48 2.40
C PHE A 166 0.54 0.62 1.68
N SER A 167 0.03 -0.46 1.13
CA SER A 167 -1.27 -0.56 0.48
C SER A 167 -2.30 -1.05 1.49
N GLY A 168 -3.19 -0.15 1.93
CA GLY A 168 -4.31 -0.43 2.83
C GLY A 168 -5.64 -0.03 2.20
N PHE A 169 -6.74 -0.24 2.92
CA PHE A 169 -8.08 0.05 2.42
C PHE A 169 -8.99 0.56 3.54
N SER A 170 -9.73 1.64 3.29
CA SER A 170 -10.72 2.19 4.24
C SER A 170 -12.11 1.57 4.11
N SER A 171 -12.36 0.81 3.04
CA SER A 171 -13.57 0.01 2.86
C SER A 171 -13.26 -1.18 1.94
N VAL A 172 -14.19 -2.13 1.86
CA VAL A 172 -14.11 -3.24 0.89
C VAL A 172 -14.92 -2.99 -0.38
N GLY A 173 -15.30 -1.72 -0.63
CA GLY A 173 -16.14 -1.30 -1.75
C GLY A 173 -15.54 -1.63 -3.12
N PHE A 174 -14.22 -1.50 -3.26
CA PHE A 174 -13.50 -1.86 -4.49
C PHE A 174 -13.58 -3.35 -4.86
N VAL A 175 -13.93 -4.23 -3.93
CA VAL A 175 -14.16 -5.68 -4.13
C VAL A 175 -15.51 -6.10 -3.57
N LYS A 176 -16.50 -5.21 -3.68
CA LYS A 176 -17.83 -5.38 -3.08
C LYS A 176 -18.46 -6.73 -3.40
N LYS A 177 -18.32 -7.26 -4.62
CA LYS A 177 -18.89 -8.56 -5.03
C LYS A 177 -18.36 -9.73 -4.19
N TYR A 178 -17.08 -9.69 -3.78
CA TYR A 178 -16.52 -10.73 -2.92
C TYR A 178 -17.06 -10.64 -1.48
N PHE A 179 -17.26 -9.42 -0.99
CA PHE A 179 -17.75 -9.14 0.36
C PHE A 179 -19.27 -8.98 0.45
N GLU A 180 -20.00 -9.29 -0.63
CA GLU A 180 -21.46 -9.20 -0.71
C GLU A 180 -22.10 -10.21 0.25
N SER A 181 -22.24 -9.77 1.51
CA SER A 181 -22.62 -10.58 2.66
C SER A 181 -23.51 -9.76 3.59
N LYS A 182 -24.24 -10.43 4.47
CA LYS A 182 -25.11 -9.77 5.47
C LYS A 182 -24.35 -8.87 6.46
N ASN A 183 -23.02 -8.99 6.51
CA ASN A 183 -22.15 -8.28 7.46
C ASN A 183 -21.34 -7.15 6.81
N LEU A 184 -21.75 -6.67 5.62
CA LEU A 184 -20.98 -5.67 4.86
C LEU A 184 -20.69 -4.39 5.68
N ALA A 185 -21.64 -3.94 6.50
CA ALA A 185 -21.45 -2.77 7.36
C ALA A 185 -20.34 -2.99 8.40
N GLN A 186 -20.32 -4.16 9.05
CA GLN A 186 -19.29 -4.54 10.01
C GLN A 186 -17.92 -4.66 9.34
N VAL A 187 -17.85 -5.23 8.14
CA VAL A 187 -16.57 -5.32 7.40
C VAL A 187 -16.05 -3.95 6.98
N ASN A 188 -16.95 -3.04 6.57
CA ASN A 188 -16.55 -1.66 6.28
C ASN A 188 -16.11 -0.91 7.56
N LEU A 189 -16.73 -1.17 8.71
CA LEU A 189 -16.26 -0.62 9.99
C LEU A 189 -14.85 -1.14 10.33
N PHE A 190 -14.61 -2.44 10.15
CA PHE A 190 -13.26 -3.02 10.27
C PHE A 190 -12.25 -2.32 9.35
N ALA A 191 -12.58 -2.17 8.07
CA ALA A 191 -11.69 -1.56 7.08
C ALA A 191 -11.37 -0.09 7.42
N ALA A 192 -12.39 0.67 7.83
CA ALA A 192 -12.22 2.07 8.22
C ALA A 192 -11.29 2.20 9.45
N SER A 193 -11.51 1.37 10.49
CA SER A 193 -10.64 1.34 11.68
C SER A 193 -9.25 0.80 11.39
N TYR A 194 -9.11 -0.15 10.48
CA TYR A 194 -7.81 -0.66 10.02
C TYR A 194 -6.99 0.45 9.34
N TYR A 195 -7.56 1.16 8.37
CA TYR A 195 -6.86 2.23 7.68
C TYR A 195 -6.49 3.40 8.62
N SER A 196 -7.42 3.81 9.48
CA SER A 196 -7.17 4.83 10.52
C SER A 196 -6.08 4.39 11.50
N GLY A 197 -6.14 3.12 11.94
CA GLY A 197 -5.11 2.50 12.76
C GLY A 197 -3.74 2.53 12.11
N LEU A 198 -3.63 2.20 10.82
CA LEU A 198 -2.36 2.27 10.10
C LEU A 198 -1.79 3.69 10.11
N GLN A 199 -2.61 4.72 9.87
CA GLN A 199 -2.15 6.11 9.94
C GLN A 199 -1.53 6.43 11.30
N LYS A 200 -2.21 6.02 12.38
CA LYS A 200 -1.76 6.25 13.76
C LYS A 200 -0.48 5.47 14.08
N GLU A 201 -0.44 4.18 13.79
CA GLU A 201 0.64 3.29 14.21
C GLU A 201 1.90 3.43 13.35
N LEU A 202 1.77 3.86 12.08
CA LEU A 202 2.92 4.06 11.19
C LEU A 202 3.61 5.42 11.39
N ALA A 203 2.89 6.45 11.86
CA ALA A 203 3.46 7.78 12.01
C ALA A 203 4.71 7.86 12.92
N PRO A 204 4.73 7.21 14.10
CA PRO A 204 5.92 7.20 14.96
C PRO A 204 7.15 6.56 14.30
N LEU A 205 6.97 5.69 13.30
CA LEU A 205 8.08 4.99 12.62
C LEU A 205 8.89 5.90 11.72
N THR A 206 8.39 7.10 11.42
CA THR A 206 9.12 8.10 10.63
C THR A 206 10.28 8.73 11.42
N LYS A 207 10.32 8.58 12.75
CA LYS A 207 11.36 9.17 13.62
C LYS A 207 12.79 8.85 13.17
N ASP A 208 13.01 7.66 12.60
CA ASP A 208 14.31 7.19 12.13
C ASP A 208 14.56 7.56 10.65
N GLY A 209 13.81 8.51 10.09
CA GLY A 209 13.93 8.98 8.70
C GLY A 209 13.24 8.08 7.67
N ALA A 210 12.33 7.20 8.11
CA ALA A 210 11.48 6.47 7.18
C ALA A 210 10.40 7.39 6.60
N ARG A 211 10.18 7.29 5.30
CA ARG A 211 9.09 7.93 4.58
C ARG A 211 8.09 6.85 4.21
N ILE A 212 6.85 7.04 4.65
CA ILE A 212 5.80 6.03 4.47
C ILE A 212 4.69 6.61 3.61
N PHE A 213 4.40 5.92 2.53
CA PHE A 213 3.35 6.25 1.58
C PHE A 213 2.22 5.24 1.79
N LEU A 214 1.20 5.66 2.55
CA LEU A 214 0.02 4.82 2.80
C LEU A 214 -0.99 5.08 1.68
N VAL A 215 -1.23 4.08 0.84
CA VAL A 215 -2.17 4.14 -0.28
C VAL A 215 -3.48 3.48 0.13
N ASN A 216 -4.58 4.22 -0.03
CA ASN A 216 -5.94 3.71 0.13
C ASN A 216 -6.46 3.17 -1.21
N ILE A 217 -6.29 1.86 -1.44
CA ILE A 217 -6.68 1.25 -2.71
C ILE A 217 -8.18 1.37 -2.99
N ASP A 218 -9.02 1.42 -1.95
CA ASP A 218 -10.46 1.63 -2.10
C ASP A 218 -10.75 3.00 -2.74
N SER A 219 -10.12 4.05 -2.22
CA SER A 219 -10.28 5.41 -2.77
C SER A 219 -9.72 5.53 -4.20
N VAL A 220 -8.56 4.91 -4.46
CA VAL A 220 -7.96 4.90 -5.80
C VAL A 220 -8.90 4.25 -6.81
N TYR A 221 -9.41 3.05 -6.49
CA TYR A 221 -10.31 2.34 -7.40
C TYR A 221 -11.70 2.95 -7.49
N ALA A 222 -12.22 3.57 -6.42
CA ALA A 222 -13.50 4.29 -6.47
C ALA A 222 -13.43 5.44 -7.49
N ARG A 223 -12.37 6.27 -7.41
CA ARG A 223 -12.15 7.37 -8.35
C ARG A 223 -12.01 6.89 -9.80
N VAL A 224 -11.33 5.76 -10.01
CA VAL A 224 -11.20 5.19 -11.36
C VAL A 224 -12.52 4.60 -11.85
N GLY A 225 -13.29 3.97 -10.97
CA GLY A 225 -14.61 3.43 -11.28
C GLY A 225 -15.60 4.47 -11.77
N GLU A 226 -15.53 5.71 -11.25
CA GLU A 226 -16.35 6.83 -11.71
C GLU A 226 -16.04 7.27 -13.15
N LYS A 227 -14.82 6.99 -13.65
CA LYS A 227 -14.32 7.49 -14.94
C LYS A 227 -13.44 6.47 -15.67
N LEU A 228 -13.90 5.22 -15.79
CA LEU A 228 -13.11 4.10 -16.34
C LEU A 228 -12.37 4.45 -17.65
N SER A 229 -13.07 5.05 -18.62
CA SER A 229 -12.49 5.37 -19.93
C SER A 229 -11.37 6.41 -19.85
N ALA A 230 -11.41 7.34 -18.90
CA ALA A 230 -10.34 8.32 -18.68
C ALA A 230 -9.04 7.67 -18.18
N TYR A 231 -9.14 6.46 -17.61
CA TYR A 231 -8.02 5.66 -17.14
C TYR A 231 -7.70 4.48 -18.07
N GLY A 232 -8.34 4.41 -19.25
CA GLY A 232 -8.10 3.36 -20.25
C GLY A 232 -8.83 2.04 -19.98
N PHE A 233 -9.80 2.02 -19.06
CA PHE A 233 -10.60 0.83 -18.75
C PHE A 233 -11.97 0.87 -19.45
N LYS A 234 -12.44 -0.29 -19.88
CA LYS A 234 -13.78 -0.50 -20.44
C LYS A 234 -14.78 -0.96 -19.39
N THR A 235 -14.34 -1.83 -18.48
CA THR A 235 -15.19 -2.43 -17.45
C THR A 235 -14.51 -2.43 -16.09
N TYR A 236 -15.30 -2.44 -15.02
CA TYR A 236 -14.75 -2.62 -13.67
C TYR A 236 -14.49 -4.09 -13.38
N ASN A 237 -15.46 -4.96 -13.66
CA ASN A 237 -15.37 -6.39 -13.46
C ASN A 237 -15.09 -7.11 -14.77
N ARG A 238 -14.34 -8.22 -14.71
CA ARG A 238 -14.18 -9.15 -15.84
C ARG A 238 -15.57 -9.60 -16.37
N PRO A 239 -15.81 -9.52 -17.69
CA PRO A 239 -17.01 -10.09 -18.30
C PRO A 239 -17.12 -11.61 -18.04
N PRO A 240 -18.33 -12.13 -17.77
CA PRO A 240 -18.55 -13.51 -17.30
C PRO A 240 -18.18 -14.60 -18.33
N ASP A 241 -18.18 -14.29 -19.63
CA ASP A 241 -18.09 -15.29 -20.71
C ASP A 241 -16.70 -15.39 -21.37
N LEU A 242 -15.65 -14.89 -20.72
CA LEU A 242 -14.30 -14.91 -21.30
C LEU A 242 -13.57 -16.18 -20.88
N PRO A 243 -13.02 -16.98 -21.82
CA PRO A 243 -12.28 -18.19 -21.47
C PRO A 243 -11.00 -17.87 -20.68
N ASP A 244 -10.63 -18.73 -19.74
CA ASP A 244 -9.36 -18.60 -19.01
C ASP A 244 -8.15 -18.94 -19.92
N GLY A 245 -6.99 -18.32 -19.65
CA GLY A 245 -5.69 -18.85 -20.07
C GLY A 245 -5.02 -18.24 -21.32
N ALA A 246 -5.68 -17.40 -22.12
CA ALA A 246 -5.03 -16.68 -23.23
C ALA A 246 -4.74 -15.22 -22.87
N ALA A 247 -3.71 -14.65 -23.50
CA ALA A 247 -3.50 -13.20 -23.54
C ALA A 247 -4.73 -12.56 -24.18
N GLN A 248 -5.53 -11.89 -23.37
CA GLN A 248 -6.77 -11.30 -23.83
C GLN A 248 -6.76 -9.83 -23.47
N SER A 249 -7.23 -8.98 -24.39
CA SER A 249 -7.25 -7.53 -24.21
C SER A 249 -7.95 -7.09 -22.92
N TRP A 250 -8.92 -7.90 -22.43
CA TRP A 250 -9.61 -7.62 -21.18
C TRP A 250 -8.68 -7.50 -19.98
N GLN A 251 -7.55 -8.22 -19.95
CA GLN A 251 -6.63 -8.23 -18.80
C GLN A 251 -6.04 -6.85 -18.54
N SER A 252 -5.88 -6.03 -19.57
CA SER A 252 -5.46 -4.63 -19.48
C SER A 252 -6.64 -3.64 -19.47
N GLU A 253 -7.82 -4.04 -19.93
CA GLU A 253 -8.99 -3.17 -20.13
C GLU A 253 -10.04 -3.27 -19.00
N THR A 254 -9.87 -4.17 -18.02
CA THR A 254 -10.74 -4.28 -16.83
C THR A 254 -9.99 -3.96 -15.55
N ILE A 255 -10.69 -3.53 -14.48
CA ILE A 255 -10.07 -3.30 -13.16
C ILE A 255 -9.84 -4.62 -12.41
N LEU A 256 -10.87 -5.47 -12.30
CA LEU A 256 -10.82 -6.74 -11.58
C LEU A 256 -10.82 -7.94 -12.53
N SER A 257 -10.00 -8.94 -12.22
CA SER A 257 -9.93 -10.23 -12.91
C SER A 257 -10.93 -11.24 -12.36
N ASP A 258 -11.26 -11.16 -11.08
CA ASP A 258 -12.34 -11.90 -10.43
C ASP A 258 -13.06 -10.99 -9.40
N SER A 259 -13.81 -11.55 -8.44
CA SER A 259 -14.52 -10.74 -7.45
C SER A 259 -13.63 -10.05 -6.41
N LEU A 260 -12.39 -10.50 -6.24
CA LEU A 260 -11.44 -10.08 -5.19
C LEU A 260 -10.14 -9.51 -5.78
N HIS A 261 -9.69 -10.00 -6.92
CA HIS A 261 -8.35 -9.72 -7.43
C HIS A 261 -8.39 -8.68 -8.56
N PRO A 262 -7.55 -7.64 -8.51
CA PRO A 262 -7.28 -6.81 -9.67
C PRO A 262 -6.78 -7.63 -10.86
N SER A 263 -7.06 -7.13 -12.07
CA SER A 263 -6.43 -7.63 -13.29
C SER A 263 -5.00 -7.10 -13.40
N THR A 264 -4.26 -7.55 -14.41
CA THR A 264 -3.00 -6.92 -14.82
C THR A 264 -3.13 -5.40 -15.03
N GLY A 265 -4.22 -4.93 -15.64
CA GLY A 265 -4.52 -3.51 -15.79
C GLY A 265 -4.75 -2.81 -14.45
N GLY A 266 -5.56 -3.40 -13.57
CA GLY A 266 -5.82 -2.88 -12.23
C GLY A 266 -4.55 -2.76 -11.38
N PHE A 267 -3.69 -3.79 -11.37
CA PHE A 267 -2.40 -3.71 -10.67
C PHE A 267 -1.46 -2.69 -11.28
N LYS A 268 -1.36 -2.59 -12.62
CA LYS A 268 -0.56 -1.55 -13.29
C LYS A 268 -1.03 -0.15 -12.93
N LEU A 269 -2.33 0.08 -12.82
CA LEU A 269 -2.88 1.37 -12.39
C LEU A 269 -2.38 1.75 -11.00
N VAL A 270 -2.53 0.86 -10.01
CA VAL A 270 -2.09 1.14 -8.63
C VAL A 270 -0.57 1.21 -8.52
N ALA A 271 0.16 0.36 -9.23
CA ALA A 271 1.62 0.42 -9.28
C ALA A 271 2.15 1.72 -9.89
N ASN A 272 1.59 2.20 -11.00
CA ASN A 272 1.96 3.49 -11.58
C ASN A 272 1.57 4.66 -10.67
N TYR A 273 0.49 4.51 -9.91
CA TYR A 273 0.14 5.46 -8.86
C TYR A 273 1.23 5.50 -7.76
N MET A 274 1.64 4.33 -7.24
CA MET A 274 2.71 4.19 -6.24
C MET A 274 4.07 4.67 -6.75
N ALA A 275 4.45 4.33 -7.99
CA ALA A 275 5.71 4.72 -8.60
C ALA A 275 5.82 6.24 -8.80
N ARG A 276 4.74 6.90 -9.26
CA ARG A 276 4.69 8.37 -9.35
C ARG A 276 4.90 9.01 -7.99
N PHE A 277 4.35 8.42 -6.94
CA PHE A 277 4.56 8.87 -5.57
C PHE A 277 6.02 8.72 -5.16
N LEU A 278 6.59 7.53 -5.33
CA LEU A 278 7.98 7.23 -4.97
C LEU A 278 8.99 8.12 -5.72
N ASN A 279 8.73 8.38 -7.01
CA ASN A 279 9.59 9.22 -7.85
C ASN A 279 9.39 10.72 -7.61
N ASN A 280 8.22 11.13 -7.12
CA ASN A 280 7.95 12.51 -6.75
C ASN A 280 7.12 12.62 -5.44
N PRO A 281 7.76 12.40 -4.27
CA PRO A 281 7.08 12.46 -2.98
C PRO A 281 6.41 13.80 -2.65
N GLY A 282 6.82 14.90 -3.31
CA GLY A 282 6.17 16.21 -3.19
C GLY A 282 4.84 16.32 -3.94
N ASN A 283 4.37 15.26 -4.62
CA ASN A 283 3.08 15.20 -5.29
C ASN A 283 2.18 14.16 -4.63
N VAL A 284 1.48 14.59 -3.57
CA VAL A 284 0.59 13.76 -2.78
C VAL A 284 -0.77 13.66 -3.48
N GLN A 285 -1.07 12.49 -4.02
CA GLN A 285 -2.28 12.28 -4.83
C GLN A 285 -3.49 11.83 -3.99
N TYR A 286 -4.69 11.97 -4.57
CA TYR A 286 -5.95 11.53 -3.94
C TYR A 286 -5.94 10.03 -3.62
N GLY A 287 -6.37 9.66 -2.42
CA GLY A 287 -6.35 8.27 -1.97
C GLY A 287 -4.96 7.83 -1.48
N SER A 288 -4.08 8.78 -1.14
CA SER A 288 -2.83 8.49 -0.43
C SER A 288 -2.59 9.43 0.73
N THR A 289 -1.88 8.91 1.73
CA THR A 289 -1.35 9.65 2.87
C THR A 289 0.17 9.61 2.84
N LEU A 290 0.79 10.78 2.75
CA LEU A 290 2.22 10.96 2.99
C LEU A 290 2.47 11.03 4.49
N ILE A 291 3.22 10.09 5.05
CA ILE A 291 3.58 10.08 6.47
C ILE A 291 5.07 10.30 6.60
N LEU A 292 5.46 11.37 7.29
CA LEU A 292 6.85 11.81 7.44
C LEU A 292 7.04 12.67 8.69
N ARG A 293 8.31 12.90 9.05
CA ARG A 293 8.64 13.87 10.10
C ARG A 293 8.48 15.30 9.58
N SER A 294 8.20 16.23 10.49
CA SER A 294 8.12 17.66 10.17
C SER A 294 9.39 18.19 9.49
N GLU A 295 10.57 17.72 9.90
CA GLU A 295 11.84 18.20 9.33
C GLU A 295 12.08 17.67 7.92
N ASP A 296 11.38 16.63 7.48
CA ASP A 296 11.49 16.07 6.13
C ASP A 296 10.51 16.73 5.15
N LEU A 297 9.54 17.49 5.66
CA LEU A 297 8.57 18.23 4.86
C LEU A 297 9.18 19.58 4.44
N LYS A 298 9.81 19.60 3.26
CA LYS A 298 10.49 20.78 2.69
C LYS A 298 10.13 21.06 1.23
N GLY A 299 10.31 22.30 0.80
CA GLY A 299 10.14 22.71 -0.60
C GLY A 299 8.68 22.76 -1.04
N TYR A 300 8.43 22.71 -2.35
CA TYR A 300 7.06 22.74 -2.88
C TYR A 300 6.40 21.36 -2.80
N VAL A 301 5.19 21.31 -2.26
CA VAL A 301 4.36 20.11 -2.16
C VAL A 301 2.98 20.38 -2.74
N SER A 302 2.61 19.65 -3.79
CA SER A 302 1.24 19.59 -4.29
C SER A 302 0.48 18.51 -3.56
N ASN A 303 -0.58 18.89 -2.83
CA ASN A 303 -1.36 18.01 -1.97
C ASN A 303 -2.82 17.93 -2.43
N LEU A 304 -3.18 16.78 -3.01
CA LEU A 304 -4.56 16.36 -3.31
C LEU A 304 -5.02 15.18 -2.45
N GLY A 305 -4.15 14.68 -1.57
CA GLY A 305 -4.41 13.56 -0.66
C GLY A 305 -4.37 14.02 0.79
N SER A 306 -3.59 13.31 1.60
CA SER A 306 -3.36 13.65 2.99
C SER A 306 -1.87 13.69 3.29
N ILE A 307 -1.43 14.66 4.10
CA ILE A 307 -0.10 14.69 4.70
C ILE A 307 -0.29 14.53 6.20
N LEU A 308 0.36 13.52 6.77
CA LEU A 308 0.38 13.24 8.20
C LEU A 308 1.78 13.50 8.73
N VAL A 309 1.94 14.60 9.44
CA VAL A 309 3.24 15.04 9.96
C VAL A 309 3.42 14.53 11.39
N HIS A 310 4.43 13.68 11.60
CA HIS A 310 4.81 13.21 12.93
C HIS A 310 5.79 14.17 13.59
N GLN A 311 5.56 14.48 14.86
CA GLN A 311 6.40 15.39 15.65
C GLN A 311 6.37 15.06 17.15
N GLU A 312 7.55 14.95 17.76
CA GLU A 312 7.67 14.74 19.21
C GLU A 312 7.94 16.05 19.95
N THR A 313 8.55 17.02 19.26
CA THR A 313 8.91 18.35 19.79
C THR A 313 8.34 19.47 18.93
N ALA A 314 8.27 20.68 19.49
CA ALA A 314 7.85 21.87 18.77
C ALA A 314 8.76 22.10 17.56
N THR A 315 8.22 21.98 16.35
CA THR A 315 8.99 22.09 15.11
C THR A 315 8.25 22.93 14.09
N LYS A 316 9.04 23.54 13.19
CA LYS A 316 8.53 24.20 11.99
C LYS A 316 8.89 23.34 10.80
N PHE A 317 8.00 23.24 9.82
CA PHE A 317 8.32 22.65 8.52
C PHE A 317 8.43 23.75 7.46
N ASP A 318 9.37 23.55 6.53
CA ASP A 318 9.77 24.55 5.52
C ASP A 318 9.25 24.13 4.14
N ALA A 319 7.94 23.90 4.06
CA ALA A 319 7.26 23.53 2.83
C ALA A 319 6.22 24.56 2.42
N ASP A 320 6.17 24.82 1.11
CA ASP A 320 5.08 25.52 0.45
C ASP A 320 4.07 24.46 -0.04
N ILE A 321 2.90 24.39 0.59
CA ILE A 321 1.92 23.35 0.35
C ILE A 321 0.72 23.96 -0.39
N ASP A 322 0.49 23.49 -1.61
CA ASP A 322 -0.63 23.88 -2.47
C ASP A 322 -1.59 22.71 -2.69
N GLY A 323 -2.87 23.02 -2.91
CA GLY A 323 -3.91 22.03 -3.19
C GLY A 323 -4.99 21.89 -2.11
N SER A 324 -5.94 20.99 -2.36
CA SER A 324 -7.13 20.78 -1.53
C SER A 324 -6.97 19.66 -0.50
N GLY A 325 -5.81 19.01 -0.47
CA GLY A 325 -5.53 17.89 0.43
C GLY A 325 -5.46 18.32 1.89
N LEU A 326 -5.64 17.35 2.78
CA LEU A 326 -5.59 17.56 4.22
C LEU A 326 -4.13 17.56 4.70
N VAL A 327 -3.80 18.44 5.64
CA VAL A 327 -2.54 18.36 6.39
C VAL A 327 -2.89 18.21 7.86
N THR A 328 -2.53 17.06 8.44
CA THR A 328 -2.69 16.77 9.86
C THR A 328 -1.36 16.55 10.55
N SER A 329 -1.33 16.84 11.85
CA SER A 329 -0.19 16.53 12.72
C SER A 329 -0.56 15.44 13.73
N VAL A 330 0.41 14.61 14.09
CA VAL A 330 0.33 13.67 15.22
C VAL A 330 1.57 13.76 16.10
N GLY A 331 1.37 13.59 17.40
CA GLY A 331 2.39 13.68 18.45
C GLY A 331 2.22 14.90 19.36
N SER A 332 3.11 15.04 20.33
CA SER A 332 3.00 15.99 21.45
C SER A 332 3.46 17.42 21.12
N GLY A 333 4.21 17.60 20.04
CA GLY A 333 4.71 18.92 19.63
C GLY A 333 3.61 19.82 19.05
N PRO A 334 3.68 21.15 19.17
CA PRO A 334 2.97 22.04 18.28
C PRO A 334 3.69 22.16 16.93
N ILE A 335 2.93 22.10 15.82
CA ILE A 335 3.43 22.40 14.48
C ILE A 335 3.01 23.81 14.10
N SER A 336 3.92 24.56 13.50
CA SER A 336 3.59 25.78 12.77
C SER A 336 4.25 25.75 11.40
N PRO A 337 3.47 25.90 10.31
CA PRO A 337 4.06 26.03 9.00
C PRO A 337 4.84 27.36 8.91
N VAL A 338 5.93 27.39 8.16
CA VAL A 338 6.67 28.63 7.88
C VAL A 338 5.90 29.53 6.89
N SER A 339 5.10 28.91 6.01
CA SER A 339 4.25 29.56 5.01
C SER A 339 2.76 29.25 5.26
N PRO A 340 1.81 30.02 4.71
CA PRO A 340 0.38 29.69 4.83
C PRO A 340 0.07 28.32 4.22
N VAL A 341 -0.68 27.47 4.94
CA VAL A 341 -1.19 26.19 4.44
C VAL A 341 -2.71 26.24 4.45
N THR A 342 -3.31 26.08 3.28
CA THR A 342 -4.76 25.95 3.15
C THR A 342 -5.17 24.57 3.68
N ASN A 343 -6.15 24.49 4.60
CA ASN A 343 -6.64 23.23 5.22
C ASN A 343 -5.69 22.53 6.21
N PHE A 344 -4.94 23.30 7.02
CA PHE A 344 -4.17 22.73 8.14
C PHE A 344 -5.06 22.42 9.35
N VAL A 345 -5.01 21.17 9.85
CA VAL A 345 -5.72 20.73 11.05
C VAL A 345 -4.72 20.17 12.06
N GLN A 346 -4.62 20.81 13.23
CA GLN A 346 -3.77 20.34 14.32
C GLN A 346 -4.58 19.48 15.29
N HIS A 347 -4.20 18.21 15.44
CA HIS A 347 -4.69 17.36 16.51
C HIS A 347 -3.65 17.31 17.63
N ILE A 348 -3.96 17.93 18.77
CA ILE A 348 -3.17 17.79 20.00
C ILE A 348 -3.69 16.53 20.70
N GLN A 349 -2.87 15.49 20.79
CA GLN A 349 -3.19 14.26 21.51
C GLN A 349 -2.58 14.28 22.91
#